data_AF-A0A2N1PHN0-F1
#
_entry.id   AF-A0A2N1PHN0-F1
#
_cell.length_a   1.000
_cell.length_b   1.000
_cell.length_c   1.000
_cell.angle_alpha   90.00
_cell.angle_beta   90.00
_cell.angle_gamma   90.00
#
_symmetry.space_group_name_H-M   'P 1'
#
loop_
_entity.id
_entity.type
_entity.pdbx_description
1 polymer ?
#
loop_
_entity_poly.entity_id
_entity_poly.type
_entity_poly.pdbx_seq_one_letter_code
_entity_poly.pdbx_strand_id
1 'polypeptide(L)'
;MIFQEIIVDTDICLKIGKVEHQNFLELLVPFLAEKIYIHRYVYEEIVWPQEVKDQIHRLISKGTLLMIDQHALDPIESILYRQSVAKLEAIMIHPKFPLRHRGEIHSLAMAKARSIPIFATDEQKLQPKVDRILNTGIGGFNIQCVGIPEILKNFATKDQIDLSRDDAKAIWLSSGRNELSFNQVIWPN
;
A
#
# COMPACT_ATOMS: atom_id res chain seq x y z
N MET A 1 15.26 -7.35 -0.67
CA MET A 1 14.99 -6.75 -1.99
C MET A 1 14.33 -5.37 -1.77
N ILE A 2 14.72 -4.33 -2.49
CA ILE A 2 13.89 -3.12 -2.62
C ILE A 2 12.91 -3.43 -3.75
N PHE A 3 11.61 -3.19 -3.57
CA PHE A 3 10.67 -3.45 -4.67
C PHE A 3 10.97 -2.49 -5.82
N GLN A 4 10.79 -2.87 -7.08
CA GLN A 4 10.95 -1.90 -8.17
C GLN A 4 9.87 -0.83 -8.11
N GLU A 5 8.61 -1.28 -8.08
CA GLU A 5 7.46 -0.40 -8.05
C GLU A 5 6.42 -0.91 -7.05
N ILE A 6 5.82 0.02 -6.29
CA ILE A 6 4.78 -0.28 -5.30
C ILE A 6 3.70 0.79 -5.34
N ILE A 7 2.45 0.40 -5.13
CA ILE A 7 1.35 1.34 -4.87
C ILE A 7 0.79 1.11 -3.47
N VAL A 8 0.65 2.18 -2.69
CA VAL A 8 0.22 2.11 -1.28
C VAL A 8 -1.28 2.32 -1.12
N ASP A 9 -1.90 1.55 -0.22
CA ASP A 9 -3.30 1.71 0.18
C ASP A 9 -3.47 2.65 1.39
N THR A 10 -4.72 3.07 1.59
CA THR A 10 -5.17 3.88 2.73
C THR A 10 -4.80 3.23 4.07
N ASP A 11 -4.96 1.91 4.19
CA ASP A 11 -4.79 1.21 5.45
C ASP A 11 -3.33 1.18 5.93
N ILE A 12 -2.38 0.96 5.02
CA ILE A 12 -0.94 1.04 5.27
C ILE A 12 -0.57 2.44 5.72
N CYS A 13 -1.04 3.45 4.98
CA CYS A 13 -0.75 4.84 5.29
C CYS A 13 -1.20 5.20 6.71
N LEU A 14 -2.43 4.82 7.07
CA LEU A 14 -2.99 5.11 8.40
C LEU A 14 -2.29 4.32 9.50
N LYS A 15 -2.01 3.02 9.31
CA LYS A 15 -1.38 2.19 10.35
C LYS A 15 0.04 2.64 10.68
N ILE A 16 0.82 3.03 9.67
CA ILE A 16 2.19 3.52 9.85
C ILE A 16 2.18 4.97 10.33
N GLY A 17 1.50 5.86 9.62
CA GLY A 17 1.63 7.29 9.84
C GLY A 17 0.94 7.83 11.10
N LYS A 18 0.03 7.07 11.71
CA LYS A 18 -0.64 7.45 12.97
C LYS A 18 0.19 7.15 14.22
N VAL A 19 1.28 6.38 14.09
CA VAL A 19 2.13 6.08 15.22
C VAL A 19 2.75 7.41 15.68
N GLU A 20 2.63 7.69 16.97
CA GLU A 20 3.08 8.95 17.57
C GLU A 20 4.61 9.07 17.56
N HIS A 21 5.17 10.13 18.14
CA HIS A 21 6.62 10.39 18.36
C HIS A 21 7.55 10.49 17.14
N GLN A 22 7.17 10.00 15.95
CA GLN A 22 7.96 10.14 14.73
C GLN A 22 7.12 10.13 13.44
N ASN A 23 7.62 10.78 12.39
CA ASN A 23 6.99 10.76 11.05
C ASN A 23 7.33 9.46 10.30
N PHE A 24 6.77 8.34 10.72
CA PHE A 24 7.13 7.03 10.19
C PHE A 24 6.84 6.84 8.71
N LEU A 25 5.84 7.50 8.11
CA LEU A 25 5.68 7.43 6.66
C LEU A 25 6.86 8.07 5.95
N GLU A 26 7.31 9.24 6.42
CA GLU A 26 8.47 9.91 5.84
C GLU A 26 9.77 9.13 6.03
N LEU A 27 9.88 8.37 7.12
CA LEU A 27 11.01 7.48 7.37
C LEU A 27 10.98 6.24 6.48
N LEU A 28 9.86 5.52 6.40
CA LEU A 28 9.78 4.20 5.78
C LEU A 28 9.56 4.23 4.28
N VAL A 29 8.67 5.12 3.81
CA VAL A 29 8.23 5.15 2.40
C VAL A 29 9.40 5.24 1.42
N PRO A 30 10.42 6.10 1.60
CA PRO A 30 11.56 6.20 0.68
C PRO A 30 12.32 4.88 0.45
N PHE A 31 12.21 3.93 1.36
CA PHE A 31 12.95 2.66 1.32
C PHE A 31 12.09 1.46 0.90
N LEU A 32 10.81 1.67 0.58
CA LEU A 32 9.91 0.61 0.12
C LEU A 32 10.27 0.15 -1.29
N ALA A 33 10.45 1.10 -2.22
CA ALA A 33 10.67 0.82 -3.63
C ALA A 33 11.41 1.95 -4.35
N GLU A 34 11.89 1.69 -5.56
CA GLU A 34 12.45 2.74 -6.44
C GLU A 34 11.38 3.74 -6.89
N LYS A 35 10.16 3.26 -7.18
CA LYS A 35 8.99 4.10 -7.44
C LYS A 35 7.85 3.70 -6.53
N ILE A 36 7.35 4.68 -5.79
CA ILE A 36 6.23 4.49 -4.87
C ILE A 36 5.09 5.35 -5.37
N TYR A 37 3.92 4.76 -5.51
CA TYR A 37 2.72 5.44 -5.98
C TYR A 37 1.65 5.49 -4.91
N ILE A 38 0.82 6.53 -4.97
CA ILE A 38 -0.45 6.63 -4.25
C ILE A 38 -1.54 7.01 -5.25
N HIS A 39 -2.64 6.26 -5.25
CA HIS A 39 -3.77 6.63 -6.10
C HIS A 39 -4.47 7.88 -5.53
N ARG A 40 -4.96 8.78 -6.38
CA ARG A 40 -5.66 10.00 -5.95
C ARG A 40 -6.83 9.72 -4.99
N TYR A 41 -7.62 8.66 -5.22
CA TYR A 41 -8.68 8.26 -4.28
C TYR A 41 -8.14 7.89 -2.89
N VAL A 42 -7.01 7.18 -2.79
CA VAL A 42 -6.38 6.86 -1.49
C VAL A 42 -5.96 8.15 -0.79
N TYR A 43 -5.34 9.08 -1.52
CA TYR A 43 -4.99 10.39 -0.97
C TYR A 43 -6.25 11.10 -0.45
N GLU A 44 -7.31 11.20 -1.25
CA GLU A 44 -8.56 11.90 -0.88
C GLU A 44 -9.33 11.23 0.27
N GLU A 45 -9.26 9.91 0.42
CA GLU A 45 -9.86 9.16 1.53
C GLU A 45 -9.21 9.47 2.89
N ILE A 46 -7.91 9.79 2.89
CA ILE A 46 -7.17 10.15 4.10
C ILE A 46 -7.46 11.61 4.44
N VAL A 47 -8.44 11.79 5.33
CA VAL A 47 -8.82 13.09 5.90
C VAL A 47 -8.33 13.23 7.35
N TRP A 48 -8.34 12.13 8.12
CA TRP A 48 -7.91 12.10 9.51
C TRP A 48 -7.16 10.80 9.82
N PRO A 49 -6.09 10.81 10.64
CA PRO A 49 -5.49 11.98 11.30
C PRO A 49 -4.74 12.92 10.34
N GLN A 50 -4.76 14.22 10.63
CA GLN A 50 -4.18 15.25 9.76
C GLN A 50 -2.67 15.05 9.60
N GLU A 51 -2.00 14.55 10.62
CA GLU A 51 -0.57 14.25 10.64
C GLU A 51 -0.19 13.22 9.56
N VAL A 52 -1.04 12.21 9.31
CA VAL A 52 -0.83 11.24 8.23
C VAL A 52 -0.95 11.94 6.88
N LYS A 53 -1.98 12.78 6.72
CA LYS A 53 -2.22 13.53 5.48
C LYS A 53 -1.04 14.46 5.16
N ASP A 54 -0.51 15.13 6.17
CA ASP A 54 0.61 16.05 6.03
C ASP A 54 1.92 15.31 5.68
N GLN A 55 2.18 14.16 6.29
CA GLN A 55 3.31 13.30 5.92
C GLN A 55 3.24 12.88 4.45
N ILE A 56 2.07 12.41 3.99
CA ILE A 56 1.84 12.05 2.58
C ILE A 56 2.03 13.26 1.67
N HIS A 57 1.51 14.42 2.04
CA HIS A 57 1.67 15.64 1.26
C HIS A 57 3.14 16.04 1.10
N ARG A 58 3.94 15.94 2.18
CA ARG A 58 5.39 16.19 2.14
C ARG A 58 6.14 15.16 1.28
N LEU A 59 5.74 13.89 1.31
CA LEU A 59 6.32 12.86 0.45
C LEU A 59 6.01 13.12 -1.04
N ILE A 60 4.80 13.59 -1.34
CA ILE A 60 4.41 13.97 -2.70
C ILE A 60 5.19 15.21 -3.17
N SER A 61 5.29 16.24 -2.33
CA SER A 61 6.00 17.48 -2.70
C SER A 61 7.51 17.28 -2.91
N LYS A 62 8.10 16.32 -2.20
CA LYS A 62 9.50 15.88 -2.39
C LYS A 62 9.69 14.98 -3.62
N GLY A 63 8.62 14.54 -4.28
CA GLY A 63 8.67 13.59 -5.40
C GLY A 63 8.97 12.14 -4.99
N THR A 64 9.00 11.83 -3.69
CA THR A 64 9.23 10.47 -3.17
C THR A 64 8.01 9.57 -3.36
N LEU A 65 6.81 10.14 -3.21
CA LEU A 65 5.54 9.45 -3.42
C LEU A 65 4.82 10.06 -4.63
N LEU A 66 4.62 9.26 -5.67
CA LEU A 66 4.07 9.71 -6.94
C LEU A 66 2.55 9.57 -6.93
N MET A 67 1.84 10.70 -6.92
CA MET A 67 0.38 10.70 -7.05
C MET A 67 -0.01 10.32 -8.48
N ILE A 68 -0.89 9.34 -8.61
CA ILE A 68 -1.38 8.86 -9.91
C ILE A 68 -2.92 8.83 -9.96
N ASP A 69 -3.44 9.02 -11.15
CA ASP A 69 -4.85 8.88 -11.46
C ASP A 69 -5.06 8.41 -12.91
N GLN A 70 -6.31 8.19 -13.27
CA GLN A 70 -6.73 7.65 -14.57
C GLN A 70 -6.51 8.60 -15.75
N HIS A 71 -6.23 9.89 -15.54
CA HIS A 71 -6.11 10.88 -16.61
C HIS A 71 -4.77 10.79 -17.35
N ALA A 72 -3.76 10.18 -16.72
CA ALA A 72 -2.43 10.02 -17.31
C ALA A 72 -2.24 8.70 -18.06
N LEU A 73 -3.28 7.87 -18.19
CA LEU A 73 -3.19 6.55 -18.82
C LEU A 73 -3.24 6.65 -20.34
N ASP A 74 -2.40 5.84 -21.01
CA ASP A 74 -2.52 5.65 -22.45
C ASP A 74 -3.83 4.90 -22.82
N PRO A 75 -4.23 4.85 -24.10
CA PRO A 75 -5.49 4.22 -24.49
C PRO A 75 -5.64 2.75 -24.06
N ILE A 76 -4.56 1.97 -24.06
CA ILE A 76 -4.55 0.55 -23.67
C ILE A 76 -4.64 0.43 -22.15
N GLU A 77 -3.79 1.16 -21.43
CA GLU A 77 -3.83 1.24 -19.97
C GLU A 77 -5.22 1.69 -19.48
N SER A 78 -5.82 2.67 -20.14
CA SER A 78 -7.15 3.20 -19.83
C SER A 78 -8.26 2.15 -19.99
N ILE A 79 -8.18 1.30 -21.04
CA ILE A 79 -9.10 0.18 -21.23
C ILE A 79 -8.91 -0.87 -20.12
N LEU A 80 -7.65 -1.26 -19.85
CA LEU A 80 -7.32 -2.26 -18.83
C LEU A 80 -7.75 -1.79 -17.43
N TYR A 81 -7.52 -0.52 -17.13
CA TYR A 81 -7.95 0.12 -15.89
C TYR A 81 -9.47 0.05 -15.73
N ARG A 82 -10.24 0.53 -16.72
CA ARG A 82 -11.72 0.51 -16.65
C ARG A 82 -12.27 -0.91 -16.50
N GLN A 83 -11.73 -1.87 -17.24
CA GLN A 83 -12.13 -3.27 -17.13
C GLN A 83 -11.81 -3.85 -15.75
N SER A 84 -10.64 -3.51 -15.20
CA SER A 84 -10.22 -3.96 -13.87
C SER A 84 -11.11 -3.36 -12.78
N VAL A 85 -11.40 -2.05 -12.85
CA VAL A 85 -12.36 -1.39 -11.95
C VAL A 85 -13.70 -2.11 -11.99
N ALA A 86 -14.30 -2.30 -13.16
CA ALA A 86 -15.61 -2.95 -13.27
C ALA A 86 -15.65 -4.37 -12.66
N LYS A 87 -14.59 -5.16 -12.86
CA LYS A 87 -14.48 -6.51 -12.28
C LYS A 87 -14.33 -6.48 -10.75
N LEU A 88 -13.53 -5.56 -10.23
CA LEU A 88 -13.31 -5.40 -8.79
C LEU A 88 -14.59 -4.90 -8.11
N GLU A 89 -15.24 -3.88 -8.67
CA GLU A 89 -16.49 -3.31 -8.16
C GLU A 89 -17.59 -4.36 -8.02
N ALA A 90 -17.74 -5.24 -9.01
CA ALA A 90 -18.75 -6.31 -9.00
C ALA A 90 -18.59 -7.31 -7.83
N ILE A 91 -17.41 -7.35 -7.19
CA ILE A 91 -17.08 -8.33 -6.14
C ILE A 91 -16.80 -7.65 -4.80
N MET A 92 -16.20 -6.47 -4.81
CA MET A 92 -15.64 -5.80 -3.63
C MET A 92 -16.56 -4.72 -3.08
N ILE A 93 -17.46 -4.16 -3.89
CA ILE A 93 -18.44 -3.19 -3.40
C ILE A 93 -19.53 -3.91 -2.62
N HIS A 94 -19.67 -3.53 -1.35
CA HIS A 94 -20.83 -3.93 -0.57
C HIS A 94 -22.03 -3.02 -0.90
N PRO A 95 -23.23 -3.56 -1.22
CA PRO A 95 -24.39 -2.76 -1.65
C PRO A 95 -24.80 -1.66 -0.67
N LYS A 96 -24.63 -1.92 0.64
CA LYS A 96 -24.94 -0.94 1.70
C LYS A 96 -23.85 0.13 1.92
N PHE A 97 -22.66 -0.07 1.36
CA PHE A 97 -21.51 0.83 1.54
C PHE A 97 -20.75 1.04 0.22
N PRO A 98 -21.40 1.64 -0.79
CA PRO A 98 -20.88 1.69 -2.16
C PRO A 98 -19.60 2.52 -2.32
N LEU A 99 -19.33 3.42 -1.37
CA LEU A 99 -18.14 4.27 -1.36
C LEU A 99 -16.98 3.66 -0.58
N ARG A 100 -17.18 2.55 0.14
CA ARG A 100 -16.07 1.86 0.81
C ARG A 100 -15.22 1.16 -0.24
N HIS A 101 -13.90 1.13 0.00
CA HIS A 101 -12.91 0.44 -0.84
C HIS A 101 -12.62 1.10 -2.19
N ARG A 102 -13.01 2.36 -2.43
CA ARG A 102 -12.68 3.04 -3.70
C ARG A 102 -11.18 3.18 -3.87
N GLY A 103 -10.46 3.59 -2.81
CA GLY A 103 -9.01 3.63 -2.77
C GLY A 103 -8.39 2.29 -3.19
N GLU A 104 -8.80 1.19 -2.56
CA GLU A 104 -8.32 -0.16 -2.85
C GLU A 104 -8.64 -0.61 -4.29
N ILE A 105 -9.89 -0.45 -4.73
CA ILE A 105 -10.36 -0.84 -6.08
C ILE A 105 -9.58 -0.10 -7.16
N HIS A 106 -9.51 1.22 -7.06
CA HIS A 106 -8.85 2.04 -8.07
C HIS A 106 -7.32 1.86 -8.05
N SER A 107 -6.73 1.65 -6.88
CA SER A 107 -5.29 1.35 -6.78
C SER A 107 -4.93 0.01 -7.39
N LEU A 108 -5.71 -1.05 -7.12
CA LEU A 108 -5.51 -2.37 -7.73
C LEU A 108 -5.72 -2.35 -9.25
N ALA A 109 -6.76 -1.65 -9.72
CA ALA A 109 -6.99 -1.48 -11.15
C ALA A 109 -5.85 -0.72 -11.84
N MET A 110 -5.32 0.31 -11.19
CA MET A 110 -4.17 1.07 -11.65
C MET A 110 -2.91 0.22 -11.69
N ALA A 111 -2.67 -0.56 -10.64
CA ALA A 111 -1.56 -1.50 -10.57
C ALA A 111 -1.62 -2.53 -11.72
N LYS A 112 -2.82 -3.02 -12.06
CA LYS A 112 -2.99 -3.94 -13.18
C LYS A 112 -2.73 -3.26 -14.53
N ALA A 113 -3.25 -2.06 -14.73
CA ALA A 113 -3.12 -1.33 -15.99
C ALA A 113 -1.67 -0.97 -16.29
N ARG A 114 -0.93 -0.49 -15.28
CA ARG A 114 0.46 -0.02 -15.41
C ARG A 114 1.51 -1.08 -15.10
N SER A 115 1.09 -2.31 -14.84
CA SER A 115 1.97 -3.40 -14.44
C SER A 115 2.82 -3.08 -13.19
N ILE A 116 2.22 -2.50 -12.14
CA ILE A 116 2.86 -2.26 -10.84
C ILE A 116 2.75 -3.51 -9.97
N PRO A 117 3.86 -4.22 -9.67
CA PRO A 117 3.83 -5.59 -9.16
C PRO A 117 3.41 -5.68 -7.69
N ILE A 118 3.59 -4.63 -6.91
CA ILE A 118 3.33 -4.65 -5.47
C ILE A 118 2.18 -3.71 -5.11
N PHE A 119 1.21 -4.24 -4.38
CA PHE A 119 0.18 -3.46 -3.72
C PHE A 119 0.40 -3.53 -2.21
N ALA A 120 0.74 -2.40 -1.59
CA ALA A 120 0.95 -2.32 -0.15
C ALA A 120 -0.42 -2.24 0.53
N THR A 121 -0.78 -3.28 1.28
CA THR A 121 -2.07 -3.40 1.98
C THR A 121 -1.89 -4.30 3.18
N ASP A 122 -2.56 -3.98 4.27
CA ASP A 122 -2.53 -4.80 5.48
C ASP A 122 -3.82 -5.62 5.66
N GLU A 123 -4.62 -5.77 4.59
CA GLU A 123 -5.77 -6.68 4.49
C GLU A 123 -5.33 -8.10 4.07
N GLN A 124 -5.29 -9.01 5.04
CA GLN A 124 -4.77 -10.37 4.86
C GLN A 124 -5.59 -11.22 3.88
N LYS A 125 -6.87 -10.90 3.65
CA LYS A 125 -7.75 -11.67 2.75
C LYS A 125 -7.79 -11.11 1.33
N LEU A 126 -6.96 -10.11 1.01
CA LEU A 126 -7.00 -9.46 -0.28
C LEU A 126 -6.30 -10.26 -1.38
N GLN A 127 -5.14 -10.88 -1.10
CA GLN A 127 -4.37 -11.62 -2.12
C GLN A 127 -5.22 -12.66 -2.88
N PRO A 128 -6.00 -13.55 -2.21
CA PRO A 128 -6.81 -14.53 -2.95
C PRO A 128 -7.88 -13.89 -3.85
N LYS A 129 -8.39 -12.71 -3.50
CA LYS A 129 -9.33 -11.96 -4.34
C LYS A 129 -8.60 -11.39 -5.56
N VAL A 130 -7.43 -10.77 -5.35
CA VAL A 130 -6.58 -10.24 -6.42
C VAL A 130 -6.20 -11.37 -7.38
N ASP A 131 -5.86 -12.55 -6.86
CA ASP A 131 -5.50 -13.69 -7.69
C ASP A 131 -6.64 -14.12 -8.62
N ARG A 132 -7.85 -14.23 -8.06
CA ARG A 132 -9.05 -14.63 -8.80
C ARG A 132 -9.51 -13.60 -9.81
N ILE A 133 -9.28 -12.31 -9.57
CA ILE A 133 -9.87 -11.22 -10.37
C ILE A 133 -8.87 -10.67 -11.38
N LEU A 134 -7.64 -10.36 -10.94
CA LEU A 134 -6.65 -9.60 -11.68
C LEU A 134 -5.45 -10.44 -12.14
N ASN A 135 -5.04 -11.45 -11.37
CA ASN A 135 -3.92 -12.34 -11.74
C ASN A 135 -4.40 -13.54 -12.58
N THR A 136 -5.29 -13.27 -13.54
CA THR A 136 -5.96 -14.29 -14.37
C THR A 136 -5.43 -14.35 -15.81
N GLY A 137 -4.45 -13.51 -16.17
CA GLY A 137 -4.03 -13.28 -17.55
C GLY A 137 -2.79 -14.06 -18.00
N ILE A 138 -2.61 -14.11 -19.32
CA ILE A 138 -1.40 -14.60 -20.00
C ILE A 138 -0.37 -13.46 -20.00
N GLY A 139 0.86 -13.72 -19.55
CA GLY A 139 1.94 -12.71 -19.48
C GLY A 139 2.72 -12.72 -18.15
N GLY A 140 2.34 -13.54 -17.17
CA GLY A 140 3.10 -13.74 -15.93
C GLY A 140 3.14 -12.56 -14.96
N PHE A 141 2.50 -11.44 -15.32
CA PHE A 141 2.42 -10.27 -14.46
C PHE A 141 1.30 -10.42 -13.42
N ASN A 142 1.72 -10.64 -12.18
CA ASN A 142 0.86 -10.80 -11.01
C ASN A 142 1.11 -9.69 -10.00
N ILE A 143 0.02 -9.18 -9.43
CA ILE A 143 0.07 -8.24 -8.31
C ILE A 143 0.22 -9.06 -7.01
N GLN A 144 1.24 -8.73 -6.23
CA GLN A 144 1.46 -9.25 -4.90
C GLN A 144 1.09 -8.20 -3.86
N CYS A 145 0.20 -8.58 -2.94
CA CYS A 145 -0.11 -7.83 -1.75
C CYS A 145 1.02 -7.99 -0.73
N VAL A 146 1.50 -6.87 -0.19
CA VAL A 146 2.57 -6.82 0.81
C VAL A 146 2.08 -6.02 2.01
N GLY A 147 2.06 -6.65 3.19
CA GLY A 147 1.59 -6.03 4.42
C GLY A 147 2.72 -5.50 5.30
N ILE A 148 2.31 -4.93 6.44
CA ILE A 148 3.24 -4.46 7.48
C ILE A 148 4.20 -5.56 7.98
N PRO A 149 3.78 -6.83 8.16
CA PRO A 149 4.71 -7.89 8.55
C PRO A 149 5.89 -8.04 7.59
N GLU A 150 5.62 -8.10 6.28
CA GLU A 150 6.64 -8.25 5.25
C GLU A 150 7.52 -7.00 5.14
N ILE A 151 6.93 -5.81 5.25
CA ILE A 151 7.66 -4.53 5.27
C ILE A 151 8.65 -4.49 6.44
N LEU A 152 8.19 -4.80 7.66
CA LEU A 152 9.05 -4.76 8.85
C LEU A 152 10.14 -5.82 8.81
N LYS A 153 9.84 -7.06 8.36
CA LYS A 153 10.87 -8.09 8.16
C LYS A 153 11.93 -7.67 7.15
N ASN A 154 11.52 -6.96 6.10
CA ASN A 154 12.46 -6.42 5.12
C ASN A 154 13.37 -5.34 5.72
N PHE A 155 12.88 -4.53 6.66
CA PHE A 155 13.71 -3.54 7.36
C PHE A 155 14.60 -4.19 8.43
N ALA A 156 14.14 -5.24 9.10
CA ALA A 156 14.92 -5.99 10.09
C ALA A 156 16.22 -6.58 9.54
N THR A 157 16.30 -6.76 8.22
CA THR A 157 17.46 -7.35 7.53
C THR A 157 18.29 -6.31 6.76
N LYS A 158 17.95 -5.03 6.84
CA LYS A 158 18.60 -3.95 6.08
C LYS A 158 19.13 -2.86 7.01
N ASP A 159 20.44 -2.62 6.97
CA ASP A 159 21.10 -1.50 7.67
C ASP A 159 20.98 -0.16 6.91
N GLN A 160 19.90 0.04 6.14
CA GLN A 160 19.73 1.21 5.27
C GLN A 160 18.78 2.25 5.84
N ILE A 161 18.09 1.92 6.93
CA ILE A 161 17.08 2.77 7.54
C ILE A 161 17.38 2.90 9.03
N ASP A 162 17.28 4.12 9.54
CA ASP A 162 17.36 4.40 10.97
C ASP A 162 15.99 4.10 11.61
N LEU A 163 15.65 2.81 11.67
CA LEU A 163 14.45 2.30 12.31
C LEU A 163 14.86 1.42 13.48
N SER A 164 14.64 1.88 14.70
CA SER A 164 14.93 1.06 15.87
C SER A 164 13.94 -0.10 15.97
N ARG A 165 14.33 -1.14 16.70
CA ARG A 165 13.44 -2.27 16.99
C ARG A 165 12.18 -1.82 17.75
N ASP A 166 12.30 -0.82 18.62
CA ASP A 166 11.17 -0.28 19.39
C ASP A 166 10.20 0.50 18.48
N ASP A 167 10.72 1.24 17.51
CA ASP A 167 9.91 1.90 16.48
C ASP A 167 9.15 0.89 15.62
N ALA A 168 9.85 -0.15 15.14
CA ALA A 168 9.24 -1.24 14.39
C ALA A 168 8.16 -1.95 15.20
N LYS A 169 8.37 -2.11 16.51
CA LYS A 169 7.39 -2.67 17.44
C LYS A 169 6.17 -1.75 17.60
N ALA A 170 6.36 -0.43 17.67
CA ALA A 170 5.26 0.54 17.76
C ALA A 170 4.36 0.47 16.51
N ILE A 171 4.95 0.40 15.31
CA ILE A 171 4.23 0.21 14.04
C ILE A 171 3.50 -1.14 14.00
N TRP A 172 4.13 -2.20 14.50
CA TRP A 172 3.48 -3.51 14.59
C TRP A 172 2.22 -3.49 15.47
N LEU A 173 2.32 -2.91 16.67
CA LEU A 173 1.23 -2.83 17.62
C LEU A 173 0.11 -1.90 17.15
N SER A 174 0.43 -0.79 16.47
CA SER A 174 -0.57 0.13 15.89
C SER A 174 -1.48 -0.52 14.84
N SER A 175 -1.02 -1.65 14.29
CA SER A 175 -1.72 -2.48 13.33
C SER A 175 -2.65 -3.52 13.97
N GLY A 176 -2.81 -3.50 15.30
CA GLY A 176 -3.70 -4.39 16.05
C GLY A 176 -3.13 -5.79 16.27
N ARG A 177 -1.82 -5.96 16.17
CA ARG A 177 -1.14 -7.25 16.34
C ARG A 177 -0.51 -7.37 17.72
N ASN A 178 -0.17 -8.60 18.14
CA ASN A 178 0.34 -8.86 19.48
C ASN A 178 1.87 -8.83 19.55
N GLU A 179 2.40 -8.42 20.70
CA GLU A 179 3.84 -8.30 20.95
C GLU A 179 4.60 -9.64 20.84
N LEU A 180 4.02 -10.74 21.31
CA LEU A 180 4.70 -12.03 21.33
C LEU A 180 5.14 -12.44 19.92
N SER A 181 4.24 -12.31 18.94
CA SER A 181 4.53 -12.59 17.54
C SER A 181 5.58 -11.65 16.93
N PHE A 182 5.66 -10.40 17.38
CA PHE A 182 6.73 -9.48 16.97
C PHE A 182 8.10 -10.01 17.39
N ASN A 183 8.22 -10.35 18.69
CA ASN A 183 9.46 -10.81 19.29
C ASN A 183 9.93 -12.17 18.76
N GLN A 184 9.03 -13.00 18.21
CA GLN A 184 9.36 -14.35 17.75
C GLN A 184 9.58 -14.44 16.23
N VAL A 185 8.86 -13.63 15.43
CA VAL A 185 8.75 -13.86 13.98
C VAL A 185 9.12 -12.63 13.14
N ILE A 186 8.88 -11.41 13.67
CA ILE A 186 9.06 -10.18 12.88
C ILE A 186 10.45 -9.61 13.09
N TRP A 187 10.82 -9.40 14.35
CA TRP A 187 12.12 -8.84 14.72
C TRP A 187 12.61 -9.50 16.03
N PRO A 188 13.18 -10.71 15.93
CA PRO A 188 13.74 -11.40 17.09
C PRO A 188 14.86 -10.60 17.75
N ASN A 189 15.08 -10.87 19.04
CA ASN A 189 16.26 -10.39 19.77
C ASN A 189 17.50 -11.20 19.39
#